data_AF-A0A5B8CH37-F1
#
_entry.id   AF-A0A5B8CH37-F1
#
_cell.length_a   1.000
_cell.length_b   1.000
_cell.length_c   1.000
_cell.angle_alpha   90.00
_cell.angle_beta   90.00
_cell.angle_gamma   90.00
#
_symmetry.space_group_name_H-M   'P 1'
#
loop_
_entity.id
_entity.type
_entity.pdbx_description
1 polymer ?
#
loop_
_entity_poly.entity_id
_entity_poly.type
_entity_poly.pdbx_seq_one_letter_code
_entity_poly.pdbx_strand_id
1 'polypeptide(L)'
;MSDLQSLEVTRSKRSRSKRTSAAEISHEGAASKDWTIKGLPSETVNVSREAAKRSGMKINAWVSKALATAASDDTTANIANAMQTHNAQFDAHILEEIAKLRLQNEDLAQTINSMSAILLKMYVKST
;
A
#
# COMPACT_ATOMS: atom_id res chain seq x y z
N MET A 1 -10.72 13.44 35.62
CA MET A 1 -10.94 14.90 35.57
C MET A 1 -9.78 15.51 34.83
N SER A 2 -10.11 16.48 33.97
CA SER A 2 -9.28 17.16 32.98
C SER A 2 -8.03 17.82 33.55
N ASP A 3 -6.98 17.94 32.73
CA ASP A 3 -6.21 19.19 32.70
C ASP A 3 -5.63 19.44 31.31
N LEU A 4 -6.28 20.37 30.61
CA LEU A 4 -5.84 20.95 29.35
C LEU A 4 -4.87 22.08 29.70
N GLN A 5 -3.57 21.82 29.61
CA GLN A 5 -2.58 22.90 29.65
C GLN A 5 -2.62 23.70 28.35
N SER A 6 -3.24 24.86 28.47
CA SER A 6 -3.25 25.99 27.55
C SER A 6 -1.83 26.38 27.13
N LEU A 7 -1.55 26.40 25.83
CA LEU A 7 -0.35 27.06 25.30
C LEU A 7 -0.77 28.27 24.47
N GLU A 8 -0.37 29.42 25.00
CA GLU A 8 -0.63 30.77 24.53
C GLU A 8 -0.29 30.98 23.05
N VAL A 9 -1.26 31.54 22.32
CA VAL A 9 -1.11 32.00 20.95
C VAL A 9 -0.65 33.45 20.98
N THR A 10 0.65 33.70 20.79
CA THR A 10 1.15 35.05 20.50
C THR A 10 0.80 35.44 19.06
N ARG A 11 -0.20 36.32 18.95
CA ARG A 11 -0.79 36.81 17.69
C ARG A 11 0.05 37.93 17.08
N SER A 12 0.81 37.63 16.01
CA SER A 12 1.42 38.68 15.18
C SER A 12 0.38 39.26 14.21
N LYS A 13 0.06 40.54 14.37
CA LYS A 13 -0.88 41.28 13.51
C LYS A 13 -0.23 41.62 12.17
N ARG A 14 -0.81 41.16 11.07
CA ARG A 14 -0.66 41.79 9.75
C ARG A 14 -2.00 41.99 9.05
N SER A 15 -2.03 43.07 8.30
CA SER A 15 -3.18 43.95 8.11
C SER A 15 -4.03 43.57 6.91
N ARG A 16 -5.35 43.64 7.14
CA ARG A 16 -6.50 43.82 6.24
C ARG A 16 -6.19 44.45 4.87
N SER A 17 -6.55 43.77 3.79
CA SER A 17 -7.05 44.41 2.56
C SER A 17 -8.43 43.86 2.24
N LYS A 18 -9.39 44.79 2.13
CA LYS A 18 -10.83 44.58 2.08
C LYS A 18 -11.28 44.83 0.64
N ARG A 19 -11.86 43.82 -0.03
CA ARG A 19 -12.81 44.01 -1.13
C ARG A 19 -14.02 43.10 -0.90
N THR A 20 -15.10 43.72 -0.45
CA THR A 20 -16.50 43.26 -0.49
C THR A 20 -16.94 43.18 -1.97
N SER A 21 -17.97 42.46 -2.43
CA SER A 21 -19.05 41.64 -1.86
C SER A 21 -19.85 41.10 -3.06
N ALA A 22 -20.50 39.93 -2.94
CA ALA A 22 -21.84 39.60 -3.47
C ALA A 22 -21.93 38.10 -3.85
N ALA A 23 -22.39 37.29 -2.90
CA ALA A 23 -23.20 36.09 -3.08
C ALA A 23 -23.31 35.44 -1.70
N GLU A 24 -24.33 35.84 -0.96
CA GLU A 24 -24.74 35.23 0.29
C GLU A 24 -25.35 33.86 -0.07
N ILE A 25 -24.50 32.84 -0.14
CA ILE A 25 -24.92 31.44 -0.08
C ILE A 25 -24.57 30.98 1.32
N SER A 26 -25.59 31.00 2.18
CA SER A 26 -25.59 30.40 3.51
C SER A 26 -25.46 28.87 3.37
N HIS A 27 -24.22 28.39 3.24
CA HIS A 27 -23.87 27.08 3.76
C HIS A 27 -23.13 27.31 5.06
N GLU A 28 -23.70 26.83 6.17
CA GLU A 28 -23.06 26.78 7.48
C GLU A 28 -21.65 26.21 7.31
N GLY A 29 -20.68 27.10 7.38
CA GLY A 29 -19.29 26.80 7.08
C GLY A 29 -18.73 25.94 8.20
N ALA A 30 -18.65 24.64 7.96
CA ALA A 30 -17.57 23.86 8.54
C ALA A 30 -16.29 24.62 8.21
N ALA A 31 -15.68 25.26 9.20
CA ALA A 31 -14.48 26.07 9.02
C ALA A 31 -13.49 25.24 8.22
N SER A 32 -13.24 25.64 6.97
CA SER A 32 -12.37 24.91 6.06
C SER A 32 -10.97 24.92 6.68
N LYS A 33 -10.66 23.83 7.37
CA LYS A 33 -9.40 23.69 8.08
C LYS A 33 -8.37 23.31 7.03
N ASP A 34 -7.45 24.22 6.76
CA ASP A 34 -6.32 23.94 5.88
C ASP A 34 -5.31 23.08 6.63
N TRP A 35 -4.97 21.92 6.06
CA TRP A 35 -3.99 21.00 6.61
C TRP A 35 -2.77 20.95 5.71
N THR A 36 -1.58 21.05 6.29
CA THR A 36 -0.32 20.80 5.58
C THR A 36 0.21 19.43 5.97
N ILE A 37 0.33 18.53 4.99
CA ILE A 37 0.89 17.19 5.18
C ILE A 37 2.40 17.28 4.93
N LYS A 38 3.22 16.97 5.94
CA LYS A 38 4.69 16.96 5.85
C LYS A 38 5.20 15.52 5.69
N GLY A 39 6.38 15.36 5.09
CA GLY A 39 7.08 14.08 5.00
C GLY A 39 6.59 13.13 3.89
N LEU A 40 5.82 13.63 2.92
CA LEU A 40 5.44 12.84 1.75
C LEU A 40 6.64 12.69 0.80
N PRO A 41 6.93 11.47 0.30
CA PRO A 41 7.89 11.27 -0.77
C PRO A 41 7.52 12.11 -2.00
N SER A 42 8.53 12.65 -2.68
CA SER A 42 8.32 13.49 -3.88
C SER A 42 7.59 12.72 -4.99
N GLU A 43 7.85 11.42 -5.10
CA GLU A 43 7.18 10.52 -6.01
C GLU A 43 5.66 10.46 -5.76
N THR A 44 5.24 10.27 -4.50
CA THR A 44 3.82 10.23 -4.12
C THR A 44 3.09 11.53 -4.47
N VAL A 45 3.76 12.67 -4.30
CA VAL A 45 3.22 13.98 -4.66
C VAL A 45 3.07 14.09 -6.18
N ASN A 46 4.05 13.61 -6.95
CA ASN A 46 3.99 13.64 -8.41
C ASN A 46 2.87 12.74 -8.96
N VAL A 47 2.75 11.52 -8.45
CA VAL A 47 1.67 10.60 -8.82
C VAL A 47 0.30 11.22 -8.53
N SER A 48 0.15 11.87 -7.37
CA SER A 48 -1.08 12.57 -7.00
C SER A 48 -1.39 13.75 -7.93
N ARG A 49 -0.36 14.53 -8.34
CA ARG A 49 -0.53 15.62 -9.31
C ARG A 49 -0.96 15.10 -10.67
N GLU A 50 -0.36 14.02 -11.14
CA GLU A 50 -0.75 13.42 -12.41
C GLU A 50 -2.17 12.86 -12.38
N ALA A 51 -2.55 12.16 -11.32
CA ALA A 51 -3.89 11.64 -11.15
C ALA A 51 -4.92 12.78 -11.13
N ALA A 52 -4.64 13.87 -10.42
CA ALA A 52 -5.47 15.07 -10.42
C ALA A 52 -5.62 15.68 -11.81
N LYS A 53 -4.51 15.80 -12.58
CA LYS A 53 -4.53 16.28 -13.96
C LYS A 53 -5.38 15.39 -14.87
N ARG A 54 -5.22 14.06 -14.78
CA ARG A 54 -6.00 13.09 -15.56
C ARG A 54 -7.50 13.21 -15.27
N SER A 55 -7.87 13.48 -14.02
CA SER A 55 -9.26 13.71 -13.62
C SER A 55 -9.78 15.13 -13.89
N GLY A 56 -8.97 16.04 -14.45
CA GLY A 56 -9.36 17.43 -14.67
C GLY A 56 -9.59 18.24 -13.39
N MET A 57 -9.02 17.82 -12.26
CA MET A 57 -9.24 18.42 -10.94
C MET A 57 -8.00 19.14 -10.41
N LYS A 58 -8.20 20.16 -9.57
CA LYS A 58 -7.11 20.72 -8.75
C LYS A 58 -6.65 19.67 -7.73
N ILE A 59 -5.35 19.62 -7.45
CA ILE A 59 -4.78 18.61 -6.54
C ILE A 59 -5.48 18.56 -5.19
N ASN A 60 -5.82 19.70 -4.56
CA ASN A 60 -6.51 19.70 -3.27
C ASN A 60 -7.91 19.07 -3.36
N ALA A 61 -8.66 19.36 -4.42
CA ALA A 61 -9.99 18.77 -4.62
C ALA A 61 -9.89 17.27 -4.91
N TRP A 62 -8.90 16.87 -5.70
CA TRP A 62 -8.63 15.46 -5.99
C TRP A 62 -8.23 14.70 -4.72
N VAL A 63 -7.34 15.26 -3.90
CA VAL A 63 -6.90 14.65 -2.63
C VAL A 63 -8.08 14.54 -1.65
N SER A 64 -8.90 15.58 -1.49
CA SER A 64 -10.08 15.51 -0.62
C SER A 64 -11.06 14.45 -1.09
N LYS A 65 -11.30 14.34 -2.41
CA LYS A 65 -12.14 13.29 -2.98
C LYS A 65 -11.54 11.90 -2.75
N ALA A 66 -10.25 11.73 -3.01
CA ALA A 66 -9.56 10.46 -2.82
C ALA A 66 -9.56 10.02 -1.34
N LEU A 67 -9.36 10.95 -0.41
CA LEU A 67 -9.46 10.70 1.03
C LEU A 67 -10.88 10.32 1.45
N ALA A 68 -11.90 11.02 0.93
CA ALA A 68 -13.30 10.68 1.20
C ALA A 68 -13.67 9.30 0.63
N THR A 69 -13.21 8.98 -0.58
CA THR A 69 -13.38 7.65 -1.18
C THR A 69 -12.65 6.56 -0.41
N ALA A 70 -11.43 6.82 0.06
CA ALA A 70 -10.69 5.87 0.89
C ALA A 70 -11.33 5.67 2.28
N ALA A 71 -11.94 6.71 2.83
CA ALA A 71 -12.68 6.65 4.09
C ALA A 71 -14.08 6.01 3.96
N SER A 72 -14.61 5.89 2.75
CA SER A 72 -15.84 5.13 2.50
C SER A 72 -15.54 3.63 2.42
N ASP A 73 -16.35 2.82 3.12
CA ASP A 73 -16.20 1.37 3.30
C ASP A 73 -16.18 0.55 1.98
N ASP A 74 -16.59 1.12 0.85
CA ASP A 74 -16.51 0.46 -0.45
C ASP A 74 -15.06 0.19 -0.91
N THR A 75 -14.10 1.02 -0.47
CA THR A 75 -12.70 0.88 -0.90
C THR A 75 -11.95 -0.17 -0.07
N THR A 76 -12.28 -0.33 1.22
CA THR A 76 -11.65 -1.33 2.10
C THR A 76 -12.02 -2.75 1.69
N ALA A 77 -13.27 -2.99 1.27
CA ALA A 77 -13.70 -4.28 0.73
C ALA A 77 -12.96 -4.64 -0.56
N ASN A 78 -12.72 -3.67 -1.44
CA ASN A 78 -12.04 -3.89 -2.72
C ASN A 78 -10.54 -4.17 -2.54
N ILE A 79 -9.88 -3.47 -1.62
CA ILE A 79 -8.47 -3.72 -1.28
C ILE A 79 -8.31 -5.08 -0.59
N ALA A 80 -9.20 -5.41 0.36
CA ALA A 80 -9.18 -6.71 1.04
C ALA A 80 -9.34 -7.87 0.05
N ASN A 81 -10.28 -7.76 -0.89
CA ASN A 81 -10.48 -8.75 -1.95
C ASN A 81 -9.28 -8.87 -2.88
N ALA A 82 -8.67 -7.75 -3.30
CA ALA A 82 -7.48 -7.76 -4.15
C ALA A 82 -6.25 -8.37 -3.44
N MET A 83 -6.09 -8.11 -2.14
CA MET A 83 -5.03 -8.74 -1.34
C MET A 83 -5.29 -10.23 -1.16
N GLN A 84 -6.54 -10.64 -0.96
CA GLN A 84 -6.91 -12.05 -0.80
C GLN A 84 -6.67 -12.86 -2.07
N THR A 85 -7.02 -12.33 -3.25
CA THR A 85 -6.76 -13.01 -4.53
C THR A 85 -5.27 -13.09 -4.84
N HIS A 86 -4.51 -12.02 -4.57
CA HIS A 86 -3.07 -12.03 -4.72
C HIS A 86 -2.42 -13.06 -3.79
N ASN A 87 -2.79 -13.10 -2.51
CA ASN A 87 -2.25 -14.08 -1.57
C ASN A 87 -2.57 -15.52 -1.99
N ALA A 88 -3.78 -15.80 -2.47
CA ALA A 88 -4.15 -17.13 -2.96
C ALA A 88 -3.32 -17.56 -4.18
N GLN A 89 -2.98 -16.63 -5.08
CA GLN A 89 -2.08 -16.91 -6.22
C GLN A 89 -0.65 -17.19 -5.75
N PHE A 90 -0.15 -16.44 -4.77
CA PHE A 90 1.16 -16.70 -4.18
C PHE A 90 1.21 -18.06 -3.49
N ASP A 91 0.19 -18.41 -2.72
CA ASP A 91 0.09 -19.71 -2.03
C ASP A 91 0.07 -20.86 -3.05
N ALA A 92 -0.68 -20.72 -4.15
CA ALA A 92 -0.71 -21.72 -5.21
C ALA A 92 0.67 -21.91 -5.85
N HIS A 93 1.38 -20.82 -6.17
CA HIS A 93 2.73 -20.87 -6.73
C HIS A 93 3.74 -21.50 -5.75
N ILE A 94 3.64 -21.19 -4.45
CA ILE A 94 4.51 -21.79 -3.43
C ILE A 94 4.27 -23.30 -3.35
N LEU A 95 3.01 -23.75 -3.37
CA LEU A 95 2.67 -25.17 -3.33
C LEU A 95 3.18 -25.90 -4.57
N GLU A 96 3.09 -25.29 -5.74
CA GLU A 96 3.63 -25.83 -6.99
C GLU A 96 5.16 -26.00 -6.92
N GLU A 97 5.88 -24.96 -6.46
CA GLU A 97 7.34 -25.03 -6.36
C GLU A 97 7.79 -26.05 -5.30
N ILE A 98 7.06 -26.20 -4.19
CA ILE A 98 7.31 -27.26 -3.20
C ILE A 98 7.13 -28.66 -3.83
N ALA A 99 6.10 -28.86 -4.65
CA ALA A 99 5.88 -30.14 -5.32
C ALA A 99 7.01 -30.46 -6.30
N LYS A 100 7.49 -29.47 -7.05
CA LYS A 100 8.63 -29.59 -7.96
C LYS A 100 9.93 -29.92 -7.23
N LEU A 101 10.22 -29.23 -6.13
CA LEU A 101 11.39 -29.50 -5.29
C LEU A 101 11.37 -30.91 -4.69
N ARG A 102 10.17 -31.41 -4.30
CA ARG A 102 10.02 -32.78 -3.82
C ARG A 102 10.34 -33.81 -4.90
N LEU A 103 9.85 -33.60 -6.12
CA LEU A 103 10.12 -34.49 -7.25
C LEU A 103 11.61 -34.52 -7.61
N GLN A 104 12.27 -33.35 -7.60
CA GLN A 104 13.72 -33.27 -7.80
C GLN A 104 14.51 -33.98 -6.70
N ASN A 105 14.08 -33.86 -5.44
CA ASN A 105 14.71 -34.59 -4.33
C ASN A 105 14.55 -36.10 -4.46
N GLU A 106 13.40 -36.58 -4.92
CA GLU A 106 13.16 -38.00 -5.13
C GLU A 106 14.05 -38.56 -6.26
N ASP A 107 14.18 -37.82 -7.36
CA ASP A 107 15.07 -38.18 -8.48
C ASP A 107 16.56 -38.23 -8.05
N LEU A 108 17.00 -37.25 -7.26
CA LEU A 108 18.33 -37.25 -6.66
C LEU A 108 18.54 -38.44 -5.73
N ALA A 109 17.56 -38.77 -4.89
CA ALA A 109 17.63 -39.93 -4.00
C ALA A 109 17.73 -41.25 -4.78
N GLN A 110 16.97 -41.39 -5.88
CA GLN A 110 17.05 -42.55 -6.77
C GLN A 110 18.43 -42.64 -7.44
N THR A 111 18.97 -41.51 -7.90
CA THR A 111 20.30 -41.42 -8.50
C THR A 111 21.38 -41.87 -7.50
N ILE A 112 21.35 -41.36 -6.27
CA ILE A 112 22.28 -41.76 -5.20
C ILE A 112 22.17 -43.26 -4.91
N ASN A 113 20.96 -43.80 -4.82
CA ASN A 113 20.73 -45.22 -4.55
C ASN A 113 21.26 -46.10 -5.69
N SER A 114 21.02 -45.72 -6.94
CA SER A 114 21.53 -46.44 -8.10
C SER A 114 23.05 -46.43 -8.17
N MET A 115 23.69 -45.28 -7.94
CA MET A 115 25.14 -45.15 -7.87
C MET A 115 25.73 -46.02 -6.74
N SER A 116 25.10 -45.99 -5.56
CA SER A 116 25.51 -46.79 -4.40
C SER A 116 25.43 -48.29 -4.71
N ALA A 117 24.36 -48.74 -5.38
CA ALA A 117 24.21 -50.12 -5.80
C ALA A 117 25.26 -50.55 -6.84
N ILE A 118 25.61 -49.68 -7.78
CA ILE A 118 26.67 -49.94 -8.77
C ILE A 118 28.02 -50.08 -8.06
N LEU A 119 28.35 -49.15 -7.16
CA LEU A 119 29.61 -49.16 -6.41
C LEU A 119 29.73 -50.44 -5.56
N LEU A 120 28.67 -50.85 -4.85
CA LEU A 120 28.65 -52.09 -4.10
C LEU A 120 28.87 -53.32 -5.00
N LYS A 121 28.22 -53.38 -6.17
CA LYS A 121 28.43 -54.47 -7.13
C LYS A 121 29.87 -54.52 -7.65
N MET A 122 30.49 -53.37 -7.92
CA MET A 122 31.88 -53.32 -8.37
C MET A 122 32.86 -53.76 -7.28
N TYR A 123 32.62 -53.36 -6.04
CA TYR A 123 33.44 -53.76 -4.90
C TYR A 123 33.41 -55.27 -4.68
N VAL A 124 32.23 -55.89 -4.66
CA VAL A 124 32.06 -57.35 -4.50
C VAL A 124 32.69 -58.15 -5.64
N LYS A 125 32.73 -57.62 -6.87
CA LYS A 125 33.38 -58.28 -8.01
C LYS A 125 34.91 -58.24 -7.99
N SER A 126 35.48 -57.37 -7.17
CA SER A 126 36.94 -57.13 -7.10
C SER A 126 37.63 -57.86 -5.94
N THR A 127 36.84 -58.48 -5.05
CA THR A 127 37.28 -59.36 -3.96
C THR A 127 37.00 -60.81 -4.31
#